data_AF-A0A7S1NKX3-F1
#
_entry.id   AF-A0A7S1NKX3-F1
#
_cell.length_a   1.000
_cell.length_b   1.000
_cell.length_c   1.000
_cell.angle_alpha   90.00
_cell.angle_beta   90.00
_cell.angle_gamma   90.00
#
_symmetry.space_group_name_H-M   'P 1'
#
loop_
_entity.id
_entity.type
_entity.pdbx_description
1 polymer ?
#
loop_
_entity_poly.entity_id
_entity_poly.type
_entity_poly.pdbx_seq_one_letter_code
_entity_poly.pdbx_strand_id
1 'polypeptide(L)'
;DRLFDLPPVWSPIAAPRAYWLPQPTFVSGGPMVVDPSPLSVARFAGVLWHRGHGAPPTLGDDGEMDFLNREFRRDATLLHGFYALLIGEFLPFDSQYRHWARSFNLSSAEVIARAVLVHFVANTKPWGTEWRSWNLTRAPEAMRLYGQWLQAAEAVC
;
A
#
# COMPACT_ATOMS: atom_id res chain seq x y z
N ASP A 1 -6.24 -5.27 14.12
CA ASP A 1 -7.00 -6.50 14.48
C ASP A 1 -8.04 -6.87 13.44
N ARG A 2 -8.97 -5.97 13.05
CA ARG A 2 -10.04 -6.27 12.07
C ARG A 2 -9.60 -6.77 10.67
N LEU A 3 -8.33 -6.61 10.30
CA LEU A 3 -7.77 -7.15 9.05
C LEU A 3 -7.65 -8.70 9.12
N PHE A 4 -7.42 -9.26 10.31
CA PHE A 4 -7.33 -10.71 10.52
C PHE A 4 -8.68 -11.36 10.86
N ASP A 5 -9.68 -10.55 11.17
CA ASP A 5 -11.07 -10.98 11.36
C ASP A 5 -11.81 -11.15 10.02
N LEU A 6 -11.12 -10.94 8.89
CA LEU A 6 -11.69 -11.22 7.57
C LEU A 6 -12.02 -12.72 7.51
N PRO A 7 -13.24 -13.10 7.10
CA PRO A 7 -13.62 -14.50 7.01
C PRO A 7 -12.60 -15.24 6.14
N PRO A 8 -12.26 -16.51 6.44
CA PRO A 8 -11.29 -17.28 5.67
C PRO A 8 -11.62 -17.13 4.20
N VAL A 9 -10.77 -16.37 3.51
CA VAL A 9 -11.12 -15.82 2.22
C VAL A 9 -11.02 -16.98 1.24
N TRP A 10 -12.01 -17.16 0.39
CA TRP A 10 -11.96 -18.09 -0.76
C TRP A 10 -10.93 -17.65 -1.82
N SER A 11 -10.04 -16.74 -1.44
CA SER A 11 -9.12 -15.99 -2.26
C SER A 11 -7.72 -16.20 -1.70
N PRO A 12 -6.73 -16.50 -2.55
CA PRO A 12 -5.36 -16.70 -2.10
C PRO A 12 -4.74 -15.44 -1.49
N ILE A 13 -5.32 -14.25 -1.76
CA ILE A 13 -4.79 -12.97 -1.33
C ILE A 13 -5.89 -11.91 -1.15
N ALA A 14 -5.86 -11.20 -0.03
CA ALA A 14 -6.61 -9.97 0.16
C ALA A 14 -5.64 -8.79 0.30
N ALA A 15 -5.88 -7.73 -0.47
CA ALA A 15 -4.99 -6.59 -0.52
C ALA A 15 -5.75 -5.27 -0.75
N PRO A 16 -5.28 -4.14 -0.20
CA PRO A 16 -5.86 -2.82 -0.43
C PRO A 16 -5.85 -2.45 -1.91
N ARG A 17 -6.86 -1.68 -2.33
CA ARG A 17 -6.90 -1.10 -3.68
C ARG A 17 -5.74 -0.15 -3.93
N ALA A 18 -5.02 -0.34 -5.04
CA ALA A 18 -4.03 0.61 -5.54
C ALA A 18 -4.74 1.75 -6.25
N TYR A 19 -5.35 2.66 -5.48
CA TYR A 19 -6.26 3.70 -6.00
C TYR A 19 -5.59 4.74 -6.91
N TRP A 20 -4.25 4.77 -6.94
CA TRP A 20 -3.46 5.61 -7.84
C TRP A 20 -3.21 4.99 -9.22
N LEU A 21 -3.67 3.74 -9.44
CA LEU A 21 -3.53 3.01 -10.71
C LEU A 21 -4.91 2.74 -11.35
N PRO A 22 -4.96 2.42 -12.66
CA PRO A 22 -6.18 1.96 -13.31
C PRO A 22 -6.79 0.77 -12.57
N GLN A 23 -8.11 0.79 -12.38
CA GLN A 23 -8.79 -0.24 -11.60
C GLN A 23 -9.17 -1.45 -12.48
N PRO A 24 -9.19 -2.68 -11.93
CA PRO A 24 -9.12 -3.05 -10.50
C PRO A 24 -7.71 -3.52 -10.05
N THR A 25 -6.75 -2.60 -9.93
CA THR A 25 -5.40 -2.91 -9.44
C THR A 25 -5.36 -2.90 -7.91
N PHE A 26 -4.68 -3.87 -7.30
CA PHE A 26 -4.43 -3.94 -5.86
C PHE A 26 -2.97 -3.64 -5.51
N VAL A 27 -2.73 -3.20 -4.28
CA VAL A 27 -1.41 -2.83 -3.77
C VAL A 27 -0.63 -4.08 -3.40
N SER A 28 0.63 -4.17 -3.86
CA SER A 28 1.56 -5.23 -3.46
C SER A 28 2.70 -4.78 -2.55
N GLY A 29 2.85 -3.48 -2.29
CA GLY A 29 3.91 -2.94 -1.40
C GLY A 29 3.44 -2.63 0.02
N GLY A 30 2.15 -2.78 0.30
CA GLY A 30 1.52 -2.49 1.58
C GLY A 30 1.08 -3.76 2.31
N PRO A 31 0.30 -3.65 3.39
CA PRO A 31 -0.24 -4.81 4.10
C PRO A 31 -1.11 -5.68 3.17
N MET A 32 -0.85 -6.98 3.18
CA MET A 32 -1.63 -7.99 2.47
C MET A 32 -1.92 -9.16 3.42
N VAL A 33 -3.05 -9.82 3.21
CA VAL A 33 -3.40 -11.07 3.88
C VAL A 33 -3.28 -12.17 2.85
N VAL A 34 -2.44 -13.17 3.12
CA VAL A 34 -2.23 -14.31 2.23
C VAL A 34 -2.81 -15.55 2.92
N ASP A 35 -3.55 -16.35 2.16
CA ASP A 35 -4.00 -17.66 2.66
C ASP A 35 -2.79 -18.59 2.84
N PRO A 36 -2.51 -19.05 4.07
CA PRO A 36 -1.35 -19.91 4.34
C PRO A 36 -1.59 -21.38 3.95
N SER A 37 -2.74 -21.73 3.37
CA SER A 37 -3.04 -23.12 3.00
C SER A 37 -1.97 -23.69 2.04
N PRO A 38 -1.67 -25.00 2.12
CA PRO A 38 -0.70 -25.63 1.21
C PRO A 38 -1.03 -25.41 -0.28
N LEU A 39 -2.32 -25.32 -0.62
CA LEU A 39 -2.78 -25.06 -1.98
C LEU A 39 -2.37 -23.65 -2.44
N SER A 40 -2.63 -22.63 -1.62
CA SER A 40 -2.24 -21.26 -1.91
C SER A 40 -0.72 -21.13 -1.99
N VAL A 41 0.03 -21.72 -1.06
CA VAL A 41 1.51 -21.74 -1.10
C VAL A 41 2.04 -22.42 -2.37
N ALA A 42 1.51 -23.59 -2.73
CA ALA A 42 1.91 -24.30 -3.94
C ALA A 42 1.61 -23.48 -5.20
N ARG A 43 0.51 -22.72 -5.22
CA ARG A 43 0.19 -21.79 -6.31
C ARG A 43 1.22 -20.67 -6.41
N PHE A 44 1.55 -19.99 -5.32
CA PHE A 44 2.60 -18.97 -5.31
C PHE A 44 3.94 -19.53 -5.79
N ALA A 45 4.36 -20.68 -5.26
CA ALA A 45 5.61 -21.33 -5.63
C ALA A 45 5.62 -21.76 -7.11
N GLY A 46 4.53 -22.34 -7.62
CA GLY A 46 4.42 -22.78 -9.01
C GLY A 46 4.52 -21.61 -9.99
N VAL A 47 3.84 -20.50 -9.71
CA VAL A 47 3.89 -19.30 -10.57
C VAL A 47 5.29 -18.68 -10.59
N LEU A 48 5.99 -18.64 -9.44
CA LEU A 48 7.38 -18.17 -9.36
C LEU A 48 8.34 -19.12 -10.09
N TRP A 49 8.17 -20.44 -9.94
CA TRP A 49 9.03 -21.46 -10.53
C TRP A 49 8.91 -21.56 -12.05
N HIS A 50 7.68 -21.50 -12.59
CA HIS A 50 7.42 -21.58 -14.03
C HIS A 50 7.98 -20.38 -14.81
N ARG A 51 8.10 -19.19 -14.18
CA ARG A 51 8.72 -18.02 -14.81
C ARG A 51 10.24 -18.01 -14.71
N GLY A 52 10.82 -18.69 -13.73
CA GLY A 52 12.28 -18.84 -13.59
C GLY A 52 12.96 -19.65 -14.72
N HIS A 53 12.20 -20.30 -15.61
CA HIS A 53 12.73 -21.27 -16.58
C HIS A 53 12.41 -20.98 -18.06
N GLY A 54 11.96 -19.77 -18.47
CA GLY A 54 11.74 -19.57 -19.91
C GLY A 54 11.30 -18.21 -20.43
N ALA A 55 11.07 -17.20 -19.61
CA ALA A 55 10.80 -15.85 -20.10
C ALA A 55 11.76 -14.88 -19.41
N PRO A 56 12.60 -14.12 -20.14
CA PRO A 56 13.24 -12.96 -19.53
C PRO A 56 12.15 -12.06 -18.94
N PRO A 57 12.38 -11.38 -17.80
CA PRO A 57 11.45 -10.36 -17.33
C PRO A 57 11.20 -9.42 -18.50
N THR A 58 9.99 -9.44 -19.04
CA THR A 58 9.62 -8.55 -20.12
C THR A 58 9.78 -7.15 -19.56
N LEU A 59 10.59 -6.32 -20.22
CA LEU A 59 10.72 -4.88 -19.96
C LEU A 59 9.31 -4.30 -19.74
N GLY A 60 8.93 -4.05 -18.48
CA GLY A 60 7.57 -3.72 -18.08
C GLY A 60 7.06 -4.40 -16.79
N ASP A 61 7.78 -5.38 -16.23
CA ASP A 61 7.55 -5.88 -14.87
C ASP A 61 8.45 -5.11 -13.89
N ASP A 62 7.99 -3.94 -13.41
CA ASP A 62 8.76 -3.00 -12.58
C ASP A 62 8.76 -3.38 -11.08
N GLY A 63 8.26 -4.57 -10.72
CA GLY A 63 8.34 -5.10 -9.36
C GLY A 63 7.38 -6.25 -9.05
N GLU A 64 7.36 -6.66 -7.78
CA GLU A 64 6.46 -7.71 -7.27
C GLU A 64 4.97 -7.35 -7.43
N MET A 65 4.67 -6.06 -7.52
CA MET A 65 3.31 -5.56 -7.73
C MET A 65 2.70 -5.93 -9.08
N ASP A 66 3.48 -5.84 -10.16
CA ASP A 66 3.00 -6.19 -11.49
C ASP A 66 2.78 -7.69 -11.59
N PHE A 67 3.67 -8.46 -10.96
CA PHE A 67 3.52 -9.89 -10.79
C PHE A 67 2.21 -10.24 -10.09
N LEU A 68 1.97 -9.69 -8.89
CA LEU A 68 0.77 -10.03 -8.12
C LEU A 68 -0.50 -9.61 -8.86
N ASN A 69 -0.54 -8.43 -9.46
CA ASN A 69 -1.71 -7.97 -10.20
C ASN A 69 -1.99 -8.81 -11.46
N ARG A 70 -0.96 -9.26 -12.16
CA ARG A 70 -1.15 -10.12 -13.32
C ARG A 70 -1.69 -11.51 -12.94
N GLU A 71 -1.11 -12.12 -11.91
CA GLU A 71 -1.33 -13.52 -11.58
C GLU A 71 -2.53 -13.74 -10.65
N PHE A 72 -2.86 -12.73 -9.83
CA PHE A 72 -3.86 -12.86 -8.77
C PHE A 72 -5.01 -11.85 -8.85
N ARG A 73 -5.03 -10.81 -9.73
CA ARG A 73 -6.12 -9.80 -9.67
C ARG A 73 -7.54 -10.35 -9.77
N ARG A 74 -7.71 -11.46 -10.48
CA ARG A 74 -9.05 -12.06 -10.70
C ARG A 74 -9.54 -12.81 -9.48
N ASP A 75 -8.60 -13.30 -8.67
CA ASP A 75 -8.90 -14.11 -7.51
C ASP A 75 -8.70 -13.33 -6.21
N ALA A 76 -8.08 -12.15 -6.25
CA ALA A 76 -7.78 -11.32 -5.10
C ALA A 76 -9.05 -10.68 -4.50
N THR A 77 -9.12 -10.65 -3.17
CA THR A 77 -10.12 -9.86 -2.45
C THR A 77 -9.64 -8.43 -2.29
N LEU A 78 -10.38 -7.49 -2.86
CA LEU A 78 -9.99 -6.09 -2.86
C LEU A 78 -10.48 -5.39 -1.58
N LEU A 79 -9.53 -4.98 -0.75
CA LEU A 79 -9.81 -4.21 0.45
C LEU A 79 -9.90 -2.71 0.13
N HIS A 80 -10.58 -1.95 0.98
CA HIS A 80 -10.64 -0.49 0.84
C HIS A 80 -9.24 0.12 0.89
N GLY A 81 -8.98 1.18 0.10
CA GLY A 81 -7.68 1.87 0.09
C GLY A 81 -7.25 2.48 1.43
N PHE A 82 -8.17 2.59 2.41
CA PHE A 82 -7.85 3.05 3.77
C PHE A 82 -7.04 2.02 4.56
N TYR A 83 -6.98 0.76 4.11
CA TYR A 83 -6.09 -0.25 4.67
C TYR A 83 -4.61 -0.03 4.30
N ALA A 84 -4.32 0.79 3.30
CA ALA A 84 -2.96 1.23 2.96
C ALA A 84 -3.00 2.63 2.34
N LEU A 85 -3.38 3.62 3.14
CA LEU A 85 -3.47 5.00 2.68
C LEU A 85 -2.05 5.51 2.35
N LEU A 86 -1.81 5.99 1.14
CA LEU A 86 -0.51 6.56 0.79
C LEU A 86 -0.29 7.89 1.50
N ILE A 87 0.93 8.13 1.99
CA ILE A 87 1.33 9.42 2.57
C ILE A 87 1.13 10.59 1.58
N GLY A 88 1.17 10.30 0.27
CA GLY A 88 0.89 11.25 -0.80
C GLY A 88 -0.45 11.97 -0.67
N GLU A 89 -1.45 11.38 0.00
CA GLU A 89 -2.72 12.04 0.32
C GLU A 89 -2.52 13.39 1.03
N PHE A 90 -1.45 13.52 1.81
CA PHE A 90 -1.15 14.69 2.64
C PHE A 90 0.02 15.53 2.12
N LEU A 91 0.66 15.16 1.00
CA LEU A 91 1.82 15.86 0.46
C LEU A 91 1.43 16.74 -0.75
N PRO A 92 1.51 18.08 -0.68
CA PRO A 92 0.99 18.97 -1.72
C PRO A 92 1.61 18.82 -3.12
N PHE A 93 2.79 18.21 -3.19
CA PHE A 93 3.53 17.96 -4.43
C PHE A 93 3.30 16.55 -4.99
N ASP A 94 2.56 15.69 -4.28
CA ASP A 94 2.28 14.33 -4.71
C ASP A 94 1.04 14.31 -5.62
N SER A 95 1.06 13.46 -6.65
CA SER A 95 -0.07 13.24 -7.56
C SER A 95 -1.35 12.78 -6.84
N GLN A 96 -1.21 12.13 -5.68
CA GLN A 96 -2.31 11.62 -4.86
C GLN A 96 -2.79 12.63 -3.81
N TYR A 97 -2.25 13.86 -3.80
CA TYR A 97 -2.64 14.87 -2.84
C TYR A 97 -4.16 15.07 -2.78
N ARG A 98 -4.74 14.91 -1.60
CA ARG A 98 -6.18 15.04 -1.33
C ARG A 98 -7.04 14.12 -2.20
N HIS A 99 -6.57 12.95 -2.62
CA HIS A 99 -7.35 12.02 -3.43
C HIS A 99 -8.64 11.62 -2.71
N TRP A 100 -8.55 11.08 -1.50
CA TRP A 100 -9.72 10.64 -0.74
C TRP A 100 -10.52 11.80 -0.16
N ALA A 101 -9.84 12.86 0.27
CA ALA A 101 -10.48 14.10 0.72
C ALA A 101 -11.42 14.65 -0.36
N ARG A 102 -10.98 14.67 -1.63
CA ARG A 102 -11.81 15.11 -2.76
C ARG A 102 -12.89 14.10 -3.13
N SER A 103 -12.54 12.81 -3.23
CA SER A 103 -13.47 11.76 -3.64
C SER A 103 -14.67 11.60 -2.70
N PHE A 104 -14.51 11.91 -1.41
CA PHE A 104 -15.56 11.75 -0.40
C PHE A 104 -15.99 13.05 0.28
N ASN A 105 -15.51 14.21 -0.19
CA ASN A 105 -15.77 15.51 0.43
C ASN A 105 -15.44 15.52 1.94
N LEU A 106 -14.24 15.03 2.28
CA LEU A 106 -13.72 14.95 3.65
C LEU A 106 -12.60 15.96 3.87
N SER A 107 -12.41 16.36 5.12
CA SER A 107 -11.17 17.01 5.56
C SER A 107 -9.99 16.03 5.63
N SER A 108 -8.76 16.54 5.61
CA SER A 108 -7.55 15.72 5.80
C SER A 108 -7.57 14.97 7.15
N ALA A 109 -8.06 15.62 8.20
CA ALA A 109 -8.23 15.04 9.53
C ALA A 109 -9.23 13.85 9.52
N GLU A 110 -10.30 13.96 8.75
CA GLU A 110 -11.29 12.88 8.58
C GLU A 110 -10.74 11.71 7.76
N VAL A 111 -9.91 11.98 6.77
CA VAL A 111 -9.23 10.96 5.96
C VAL A 111 -8.25 10.17 6.81
N ILE A 112 -7.40 10.84 7.60
CA ILE A 112 -6.43 10.18 8.46
C ILE A 112 -7.10 9.40 9.61
N ALA A 113 -8.24 9.87 10.13
CA ALA A 113 -9.01 9.15 11.14
C ALA A 113 -9.64 7.84 10.62
N ARG A 114 -9.82 7.71 9.30
CA ARG A 114 -10.32 6.49 8.64
C ARG A 114 -9.18 5.55 8.22
N ALA A 115 -7.94 6.02 8.22
CA ALA A 115 -6.79 5.22 7.83
C ALA A 115 -6.52 4.13 8.87
N VAL A 116 -6.42 2.88 8.41
CA VAL A 116 -5.93 1.77 9.23
C VAL A 116 -4.41 1.80 9.28
N LEU A 117 -3.77 2.11 8.16
CA LEU A 117 -2.32 2.23 8.02
C LEU A 117 -1.99 3.33 7.01
N VAL A 118 -0.92 4.09 7.30
CA VAL A 118 -0.32 5.03 6.35
C VAL A 118 0.95 4.45 5.77
N HIS A 119 1.01 4.35 4.45
CA HIS A 119 2.12 3.75 3.71
C HIS A 119 3.02 4.84 3.11
N PHE A 120 4.26 4.90 3.60
CA PHE A 120 5.31 5.77 3.10
C PHE A 120 6.05 5.09 1.93
N VAL A 121 5.63 5.39 0.70
CA VAL A 121 6.11 4.77 -0.55
C VAL A 121 7.26 5.56 -1.19
N ALA A 122 8.06 4.90 -2.02
CA ALA A 122 9.15 5.53 -2.79
C ALA A 122 10.05 6.41 -1.90
N ASN A 123 10.32 7.66 -2.31
CA ASN A 123 11.22 8.60 -1.64
C ASN A 123 10.55 9.38 -0.51
N THR A 124 9.46 8.86 0.05
CA THR A 124 8.74 9.51 1.17
C THR A 124 9.06 8.89 2.52
N LYS A 125 10.12 8.10 2.60
CA LYS A 125 10.44 7.30 3.80
C LYS A 125 10.63 8.19 5.04
N PRO A 126 10.01 7.85 6.18
CA PRO A 126 10.09 8.67 7.38
C PRO A 126 11.46 8.63 8.05
N TRP A 127 12.23 7.55 7.84
CA TRP A 127 13.63 7.46 8.26
C TRP A 127 14.61 8.20 7.34
N GLY A 128 14.16 8.64 6.17
CA GLY A 128 14.96 9.49 5.29
C GLY A 128 15.13 10.89 5.85
N THR A 129 16.07 11.66 5.29
CA THR A 129 16.28 13.08 5.66
C THR A 129 15.62 14.04 4.67
N GLU A 130 15.23 13.55 3.50
CA GLU A 130 14.69 14.33 2.37
C GLU A 130 13.48 15.19 2.80
N TRP A 131 12.58 14.60 3.59
CA TRP A 131 11.34 15.25 4.02
C TRP A 131 11.56 16.49 4.90
N ARG A 132 12.72 16.60 5.55
CA ARG A 132 13.07 17.77 6.37
C ARG A 132 13.28 19.03 5.53
N SER A 133 13.56 18.87 4.23
CA SER A 133 13.72 19.97 3.28
C SER A 133 12.40 20.43 2.66
N TRP A 134 11.32 19.66 2.83
CA TRP A 134 10.05 19.94 2.16
C TRP A 134 9.29 21.07 2.83
N ASN A 135 8.63 21.90 2.03
CA ASN A 135 7.72 22.92 2.55
C ASN A 135 6.37 22.27 2.93
N LEU A 136 6.26 21.83 4.17
CA LEU A 136 5.06 21.18 4.71
C LEU A 136 4.12 22.12 5.49
N THR A 137 4.28 23.44 5.40
CA THR A 137 3.40 24.40 6.11
C THR A 137 1.92 24.24 5.79
N ARG A 138 1.57 23.68 4.63
CA ARG A 138 0.19 23.40 4.20
C ARG A 138 -0.21 21.93 4.35
N ALA A 139 0.59 21.13 5.07
CA ALA A 139 0.43 19.70 5.22
C ALA A 139 0.57 19.28 6.71
N PRO A 140 -0.29 19.78 7.60
CA PRO A 140 -0.16 19.52 9.03
C PRO A 140 -0.28 18.04 9.38
N GLU A 141 -1.09 17.26 8.64
CA GLU A 141 -1.18 15.81 8.83
C GLU A 141 0.12 15.09 8.45
N ALA A 142 0.80 15.51 7.38
CA ALA A 142 2.10 14.95 7.00
C ALA A 142 3.15 15.24 8.07
N MET A 143 3.23 16.50 8.53
CA MET A 143 4.13 16.88 9.63
C MET A 143 3.88 16.06 10.89
N ARG A 144 2.61 15.86 11.25
CA ARG A 144 2.22 15.04 12.39
C ARG A 144 2.69 13.59 12.23
N LEU A 145 2.51 12.99 11.06
CA LEU A 145 2.91 11.61 10.79
C LEU A 145 4.43 11.41 10.84
N TYR A 146 5.22 12.31 10.25
CA TYR A 146 6.69 12.25 10.37
C TYR A 146 7.14 12.47 11.82
N GLY A 147 6.50 13.38 12.55
CA GLY A 147 6.75 13.59 13.98
C GLY A 147 6.45 12.36 14.84
N GLN A 148 5.35 11.66 14.57
CA GLN A 148 5.00 10.41 15.25
C GLN A 148 6.03 9.30 14.99
N TRP A 149 6.55 9.21 13.76
CA TRP A 149 7.64 8.27 13.46
C TRP A 149 8.91 8.61 14.25
N LEU A 150 9.30 9.89 14.34
CA LEU A 150 10.49 10.31 15.10
C LEU A 150 10.37 9.93 16.57
N GLN A 151 9.21 10.22 17.18
CA GLN A 151 8.93 9.86 18.58
C GLN A 151 9.00 8.34 18.80
N ALA A 152 8.46 7.55 17.87
CA ALA A 152 8.51 6.10 17.96
C ALA A 152 9.94 5.56 17.78
N ALA A 153 10.74 6.16 16.88
CA ALA A 153 12.12 5.76 16.66
C ALA A 153 13.01 6.06 17.89
N GLU A 154 12.80 7.20 18.55
CA GLU A 154 13.51 7.57 19.79
C GLU A 154 13.16 6.67 20.98
N ALA A 155 11.96 6.07 20.99
CA ALA A 155 11.54 5.20 22.10
C ALA A 155 12.14 3.78 22.02
N VAL A 156 12.67 3.38 20.86
CA VAL A 156 13.17 2.02 20.59
C VAL A 156 14.71 1.98 20.52
N CYS A 157 15.35 3.11 20.27
CA CYS A 157 16.81 3.27 20.19
C CYS A 157 17.39 3.85 21.49
#